data_AF-A0A059EXF9-F1
#
_entry.id   AF-A0A059EXF9-F1
#
_cell.length_a   1.000
_cell.length_b   1.000
_cell.length_c   1.000
_cell.angle_alpha   90.00
_cell.angle_beta   90.00
_cell.angle_gamma   90.00
#
_symmetry.space_group_name_H-M   'P 1'
#
loop_
_entity.id
_entity.type
_entity.pdbx_description
1 polymer ?
#
loop_
_entity_poly.entity_id
_entity_poly.type
_entity_poly.pdbx_seq_one_letter_code
_entity_poly.pdbx_strand_id
1 'polypeptide(L)'
;MQHSEFRAKEFGQPKTRKRTFKAKIPDSEETYDIDIYTLEDPRFQDVIQWLSEFEKAKNECKWSDNTSIQILKRCINNELNLKIESIKTYDEAIIRIKEICYPEIDFDKYLNKLIKIKQMNYETIHEYLTKFNKLTKQTNMCLKPSEQLRERELFKYFLTGLSPRNQSIVVNQGLRTIEEMVNKIQNIEELEKQMMNLNFKEQEVISAKEKYCKKTWTWKSWDFGLFLL
;
A
#
# COMPACT_ATOMS: atom_id res chain seq x y z
N MET A 1 6.02 39.89 19.25
CA MET A 1 6.63 38.64 19.75
C MET A 1 6.42 37.59 18.68
N GLN A 2 7.51 37.14 18.06
CA GLN A 2 7.52 36.43 16.78
C GLN A 2 7.01 34.99 16.91
N HIS A 3 6.06 34.61 16.06
CA HIS A 3 5.74 33.21 15.76
C HIS A 3 6.90 32.61 14.95
N SER A 4 7.69 31.74 15.56
CA SER A 4 8.68 30.94 14.86
C SER A 4 7.99 29.74 14.19
N GLU A 5 7.80 29.84 12.87
CA GLU A 5 7.47 28.73 12.00
C GLU A 5 8.60 27.68 12.06
N PHE A 6 8.35 26.57 12.75
CA PHE A 6 9.16 25.37 12.60
C PHE A 6 8.87 24.76 11.23
N ARG A 7 9.60 25.22 10.20
CA ARG A 7 9.74 24.49 8.94
C ARG A 7 10.39 23.15 9.26
N ALA A 8 9.60 22.07 9.16
CA ALA A 8 10.14 20.73 9.07
C ALA A 8 11.11 20.70 7.89
N LYS A 9 12.41 20.53 8.18
CA LYS A 9 13.41 20.21 7.16
C LYS A 9 12.94 18.92 6.50
N GLU A 10 12.66 18.97 5.21
CA GLU A 10 12.60 17.79 4.36
C GLU A 10 13.97 17.10 4.48
N PHE A 11 14.03 16.05 5.30
CA PHE A 11 15.16 15.15 5.30
C PHE A 11 15.18 14.50 3.93
N GLY A 12 16.10 14.96 3.06
CA GLY A 12 16.37 14.33 1.78
C GLY A 12 16.56 12.83 2.02
N GLN A 13 15.86 12.02 1.23
CA GLN A 13 15.97 10.57 1.31
C GLN A 13 17.46 10.18 1.31
N PRO A 14 17.90 9.27 2.19
CA PRO A 14 19.28 8.83 2.20
C PRO A 14 19.64 8.34 0.80
N LYS A 15 20.77 8.82 0.24
CA LYS A 15 21.26 8.39 -1.07
C LYS A 15 21.59 6.90 -1.00
N THR A 16 20.62 6.05 -1.33
CA THR A 16 20.79 4.59 -1.32
C THR A 16 21.67 4.20 -2.49
N ARG A 17 22.79 3.52 -2.21
CA ARG A 17 23.67 3.01 -3.26
C ARG A 17 22.95 1.91 -4.04
N LYS A 18 22.87 2.06 -5.36
CA LYS A 18 22.29 1.05 -6.26
C LYS A 18 23.37 0.06 -6.71
N ARG A 19 23.03 -1.22 -6.78
CA ARG A 19 23.87 -2.28 -7.34
C ARG A 19 23.08 -3.01 -8.41
N THR A 20 23.71 -3.24 -9.55
CA THR A 20 23.08 -3.87 -10.71
C THR A 20 23.67 -5.26 -10.91
N PHE A 21 22.81 -6.25 -11.10
CA PHE A 21 23.15 -7.66 -11.32
C PHE A 21 22.53 -8.13 -12.62
N LYS A 22 23.19 -9.05 -13.32
CA LYS A 22 22.66 -9.61 -14.57
C LYS A 22 21.94 -10.93 -14.30
N ALA A 23 20.69 -11.03 -14.75
CA ALA A 23 19.93 -12.26 -14.79
C ALA A 23 19.75 -12.73 -16.24
N LYS A 24 19.57 -14.05 -16.44
CA LYS A 24 19.35 -14.67 -17.75
C LYS A 24 17.87 -15.02 -17.88
N ILE A 25 17.25 -14.68 -19.01
CA ILE A 25 15.88 -15.10 -19.30
C ILE A 25 15.88 -16.63 -19.52
N PRO A 26 14.98 -17.39 -18.86
CA PRO A 26 14.86 -18.83 -19.11
C PRO A 26 14.66 -19.10 -20.61
N ASP A 27 15.39 -20.07 -21.14
CA ASP A 27 15.30 -20.51 -22.54
C ASP A 27 15.66 -19.45 -23.61
N SER A 28 16.34 -18.37 -23.21
CA SER A 28 16.87 -17.33 -24.11
C SER A 28 18.33 -17.01 -23.78
N GLU A 29 19.09 -16.53 -24.77
CA GLU A 29 20.44 -15.96 -24.56
C GLU A 29 20.40 -14.52 -24.04
N GLU A 30 19.21 -13.92 -23.98
CA GLU A 30 19.04 -12.56 -23.48
C GLU A 30 19.25 -12.46 -21.97
N THR A 31 19.85 -11.35 -21.56
CA THR A 31 20.06 -10.99 -20.16
C THR A 31 19.41 -9.67 -19.84
N TYR A 32 18.93 -9.52 -18.63
CA TYR A 32 18.38 -8.27 -18.12
C TYR A 32 19.03 -7.89 -16.79
N ASP A 33 18.98 -6.60 -16.49
CA ASP A 33 19.57 -6.02 -15.30
C ASP A 33 18.55 -5.98 -14.16
N ILE A 34 18.98 -6.43 -12.97
CA ILE A 34 18.24 -6.33 -11.72
C ILE A 34 18.98 -5.36 -10.81
N ASP A 35 18.27 -4.32 -10.41
CA ASP A 35 18.78 -3.31 -9.49
C ASP A 35 18.35 -3.62 -8.05
N ILE A 36 19.31 -3.64 -7.13
CA ILE A 36 19.07 -3.70 -5.68
C ILE A 36 19.66 -2.44 -5.05
N TYR A 37 18.82 -1.71 -4.32
CA TYR A 37 19.27 -0.59 -3.51
C TYR A 37 19.84 -1.08 -2.19
N THR A 38 20.88 -0.44 -1.69
CA THR A 38 21.49 -0.79 -0.40
C THR A 38 20.54 -0.44 0.73
N LEU A 39 20.41 -1.34 1.72
CA LEU A 39 19.74 -1.08 2.98
C LEU A 39 20.69 -0.28 3.89
N GLU A 40 20.66 1.05 3.73
CA GLU A 40 21.50 2.02 4.43
C GLU A 40 20.97 2.34 5.83
N ASP A 41 19.67 2.64 5.95
CA ASP A 41 19.00 2.92 7.22
C ASP A 41 17.64 2.23 7.30
N PRO A 42 17.55 1.09 8.02
CA PRO A 42 16.30 0.37 8.24
C PRO A 42 15.17 1.18 8.87
N ARG A 43 15.47 2.33 9.51
CA ARG A 43 14.46 3.19 10.15
C ARG A 43 13.66 4.01 9.14
N PHE A 44 14.25 4.28 7.98
CA PHE A 44 13.65 5.11 6.93
C PHE A 44 13.34 4.32 5.64
N GLN A 45 13.77 3.07 5.54
CA GLN A 45 13.52 2.20 4.39
C GLN A 45 12.46 1.14 4.70
N ASP A 46 11.73 0.71 3.69
CA ASP A 46 10.79 -0.41 3.80
C ASP A 46 11.56 -1.73 3.74
N VAL A 47 12.02 -2.20 4.92
CA VAL A 47 12.82 -3.42 5.05
C VAL A 47 12.08 -4.66 4.52
N ILE A 48 10.76 -4.72 4.68
CA ILE A 48 9.95 -5.86 4.21
C ILE A 48 9.96 -5.91 2.68
N GLN A 49 9.75 -4.76 2.04
CA GLN A 49 9.84 -4.65 0.59
C GLN A 49 11.24 -4.98 0.11
N TRP A 50 12.27 -4.41 0.75
CA TRP A 50 13.66 -4.66 0.38
C TRP A 50 14.04 -6.15 0.47
N LEU A 51 13.63 -6.85 1.53
CA LEU A 51 13.84 -8.29 1.67
C LEU A 51 13.16 -9.08 0.55
N SER A 52 11.95 -8.68 0.16
CA SER A 52 11.22 -9.31 -0.95
C SER A 52 11.91 -9.08 -2.29
N GLU A 53 12.43 -7.87 -2.53
CA GLU A 53 13.18 -7.52 -3.74
C GLU A 53 14.50 -8.30 -3.82
N PHE A 54 15.21 -8.43 -2.69
CA PHE A 54 16.43 -9.22 -2.60
C PHE A 54 16.17 -10.71 -2.87
N GLU A 55 15.13 -11.29 -2.25
CA GLU A 55 14.76 -12.69 -2.48
C GLU A 55 14.39 -12.95 -3.94
N LYS A 56 13.63 -12.04 -4.55
CA LYS A 56 13.31 -12.09 -5.98
C LYS A 56 14.58 -12.08 -6.83
N ALA A 57 15.50 -11.17 -6.56
CA ALA A 57 16.77 -11.07 -7.28
C ALA A 57 17.64 -12.34 -7.12
N LYS A 58 17.71 -12.90 -5.90
CA LYS A 58 18.38 -14.18 -5.63
C LYS A 58 17.83 -15.30 -6.50
N ASN A 59 16.51 -15.40 -6.59
CA ASN A 59 15.83 -16.44 -7.37
C ASN A 59 16.02 -16.24 -8.88
N GLU A 60 15.90 -15.00 -9.38
CA GLU A 60 16.06 -14.69 -10.80
C GLU A 60 17.51 -14.83 -11.29
N CYS A 61 18.48 -14.40 -10.48
CA CYS A 61 19.89 -14.59 -10.78
C CYS A 61 20.43 -15.98 -10.42
N LYS A 62 19.58 -16.86 -9.85
CA LYS A 62 19.94 -18.23 -9.43
C LYS A 62 21.19 -18.28 -8.54
N TRP A 63 21.30 -17.36 -7.59
CA TRP A 63 22.46 -17.33 -6.69
C TRP A 63 22.46 -18.54 -5.77
N SER A 64 23.62 -19.18 -5.63
CA SER A 64 23.85 -20.16 -4.56
C SER A 64 23.81 -19.48 -3.20
N ASP A 65 23.67 -20.25 -2.13
CA ASP A 65 23.60 -19.71 -0.77
C ASP A 65 24.85 -18.88 -0.41
N ASN A 66 26.04 -19.40 -0.73
CA ASN A 66 27.30 -18.70 -0.52
C ASN A 66 27.38 -17.38 -1.31
N THR A 67 26.97 -17.39 -2.59
CA THR A 67 26.92 -16.17 -3.42
C THR A 67 25.91 -15.16 -2.86
N SER A 68 24.75 -15.64 -2.42
CA SER A 68 23.69 -14.83 -1.83
C SER A 68 24.18 -14.07 -0.60
N ILE A 69 24.93 -14.72 0.30
CA ILE A 69 25.51 -14.06 1.48
C ILE A 69 26.52 -12.99 1.09
N GLN A 70 27.42 -13.29 0.13
CA GLN A 70 28.42 -12.32 -0.31
C GLN A 70 27.77 -11.08 -0.92
N ILE A 71 26.69 -11.27 -1.68
CA ILE A 71 25.91 -10.16 -2.26
C ILE A 71 25.13 -9.43 -1.18
N LEU A 72 24.50 -10.15 -0.25
CA LEU A 72 23.76 -9.59 0.87
C LEU A 72 24.63 -8.64 1.69
N LYS A 73 25.83 -9.08 2.07
CA LYS A 73 26.83 -8.28 2.81
C LYS A 73 27.24 -7.00 2.08
N ARG A 74 27.13 -6.95 0.75
CA ARG A 74 27.37 -5.75 -0.07
C ARG A 74 26.14 -4.85 -0.18
N CYS A 75 24.94 -5.39 -0.04
CA CYS A 75 23.67 -4.69 -0.18
C CYS A 75 23.09 -4.18 1.15
N ILE A 76 23.80 -4.33 2.27
CA ILE A 76 23.43 -3.78 3.58
C ILE A 76 24.51 -2.83 4.08
N ASN A 77 24.15 -1.95 5.01
CA ASN A 77 25.11 -1.07 5.66
C ASN A 77 26.14 -1.84 6.50
N ASN A 78 27.23 -1.16 6.88
CA ASN A 78 28.31 -1.77 7.65
C ASN A 78 27.85 -2.26 9.04
N GLU A 79 26.91 -1.59 9.69
CA GLU A 79 26.42 -1.98 11.02
C GLU A 79 25.70 -3.34 10.98
N LEU A 80 24.81 -3.54 10.00
CA LEU A 80 24.14 -4.81 9.78
C LEU A 80 25.13 -5.89 9.35
N ASN A 81 26.10 -5.55 8.49
CA ASN A 81 27.12 -6.48 8.04
C ASN A 81 27.95 -7.05 9.20
N LEU A 82 28.38 -6.19 10.14
CA LEU A 82 29.07 -6.63 11.37
C LEU A 82 28.20 -7.59 12.20
N LYS A 83 26.88 -7.35 12.29
CA LYS A 83 25.96 -8.19 13.06
C LYS A 83 25.67 -9.56 12.41
N ILE A 84 25.99 -9.75 11.13
CA ILE A 84 25.81 -11.01 10.40
C ILE A 84 27.14 -11.62 9.91
N GLU A 85 28.28 -11.09 10.35
CA GLU A 85 29.59 -11.43 9.78
C GLU A 85 29.89 -12.94 9.89
N SER A 86 29.60 -13.53 11.05
CA SER A 86 29.84 -14.93 11.38
C SER A 86 28.83 -15.91 10.79
N ILE A 87 27.74 -15.43 10.18
CA ILE A 87 26.66 -16.27 9.66
C ILE A 87 27.07 -16.90 8.32
N LYS A 88 26.77 -18.19 8.16
CA LYS A 88 27.21 -19.01 7.02
C LYS A 88 26.11 -19.41 6.06
N THR A 89 24.85 -19.29 6.46
CA THR A 89 23.69 -19.60 5.61
C THR A 89 22.90 -18.34 5.31
N TYR A 90 22.30 -18.27 4.12
CA TYR A 90 21.51 -17.11 3.72
C TYR A 90 20.29 -16.95 4.63
N ASP A 91 19.61 -18.05 4.94
CA ASP A 91 18.39 -18.04 5.75
C ASP A 91 18.64 -17.51 7.17
N GLU A 92 19.73 -17.94 7.83
CA GLU A 92 20.13 -17.41 9.13
C GLU A 92 20.44 -15.91 9.06
N ALA A 93 21.07 -15.44 7.97
CA ALA A 93 21.42 -14.03 7.81
C ALA A 93 20.16 -13.17 7.65
N ILE A 94 19.18 -13.65 6.88
CA ILE A 94 17.88 -13.00 6.73
C ILE A 94 17.11 -12.96 8.05
N ILE A 95 17.10 -14.07 8.81
CA ILE A 95 16.48 -14.10 10.15
C ILE A 95 17.14 -13.04 11.04
N ARG A 96 18.47 -12.99 11.07
CA ARG A 96 19.20 -12.04 11.89
C ARG A 96 18.92 -10.59 11.51
N ILE A 97 18.86 -10.28 10.21
CA ILE A 97 18.49 -8.93 9.73
C ILE A 97 17.07 -8.58 10.19
N LYS A 98 16.11 -9.51 10.08
CA LYS A 98 14.73 -9.29 10.55
C LYS A 98 14.68 -8.96 12.03
N GLU A 99 15.36 -9.73 12.88
CA GLU A 99 15.40 -9.50 14.33
C GLU A 99 16.01 -8.13 14.70
N ILE A 100 16.99 -7.66 13.93
CA ILE A 100 17.61 -6.36 14.15
C ILE A 100 16.66 -5.21 13.75
N CYS A 101 15.97 -5.37 12.62
CA CYS A 101 15.08 -4.35 12.06
C CYS A 101 13.69 -4.34 12.71
N TYR A 102 13.23 -5.49 13.19
CA TYR A 102 11.94 -5.74 13.82
C TYR A 102 12.14 -6.57 15.09
N PRO A 103 12.72 -5.98 16.15
CA PRO A 103 12.93 -6.70 17.40
C PRO A 103 11.59 -7.03 18.06
N GLU A 104 11.55 -8.12 18.83
CA GLU A 104 10.35 -8.61 19.51
C GLU A 104 9.72 -7.54 20.44
N ILE A 105 10.53 -6.70 21.08
CA ILE A 105 10.07 -5.59 21.93
C ILE A 105 9.20 -4.55 21.19
N ASP A 106 9.32 -4.47 19.87
CA ASP A 106 8.51 -3.57 19.03
C ASP A 106 7.16 -4.18 18.62
N PHE A 107 6.88 -5.44 18.99
CA PHE A 107 5.64 -6.14 18.64
C PHE A 107 4.39 -5.33 19.02
N ASP A 108 4.27 -4.93 20.28
CA ASP A 108 3.09 -4.19 20.78
C ASP A 108 2.91 -2.86 20.04
N LYS A 109 3.99 -2.21 19.65
CA LYS A 109 3.95 -0.96 18.87
C LYS A 109 3.33 -1.18 17.49
N TYR A 110 3.66 -2.27 16.80
CA TYR A 110 3.07 -2.58 15.49
C TYR A 110 1.66 -3.15 15.61
N LEU A 111 1.42 -4.03 16.59
CA LEU A 111 0.09 -4.57 16.88
C LEU A 111 -0.92 -3.46 17.21
N ASN A 112 -0.53 -2.49 18.04
CA ASN A 112 -1.39 -1.35 18.36
C ASN A 112 -1.74 -0.51 17.12
N LYS A 113 -0.81 -0.35 16.17
CA LYS A 113 -1.10 0.31 14.88
C LYS A 113 -2.07 -0.52 14.05
N LEU A 114 -1.87 -1.84 13.99
CA LEU A 114 -2.74 -2.77 13.27
C LEU A 114 -4.18 -2.75 13.80
N ILE A 115 -4.38 -2.74 15.11
CA ILE A 115 -5.72 -2.75 15.73
C ILE A 115 -6.44 -1.39 15.58
N LYS A 116 -5.68 -0.29 15.56
CA LYS A 116 -6.24 1.06 15.51
C LYS A 116 -6.52 1.57 14.09
N ILE A 117 -6.08 0.87 13.05
CA ILE A 117 -6.37 1.27 11.67
C ILE A 117 -7.89 1.24 11.43
N LYS A 118 -8.39 2.25 10.71
CA LYS A 118 -9.82 2.39 10.38
C LYS A 118 -10.00 2.59 8.88
N GLN A 119 -10.95 1.88 8.28
CA GLN A 119 -11.27 1.97 6.85
C GLN A 119 -11.59 3.42 6.44
N MET A 120 -12.30 4.16 7.29
CA MET A 120 -12.69 5.55 7.02
C MET A 120 -11.51 6.53 6.80
N ASN A 121 -10.28 6.11 7.10
CA ASN A 121 -9.08 6.90 6.85
C ASN A 121 -8.50 6.68 5.43
N TYR A 122 -9.18 5.92 4.59
CA TYR A 122 -8.78 5.54 3.24
C TYR A 122 -9.94 5.78 2.27
N GLU A 123 -9.62 6.04 1.01
CA GLU A 123 -10.63 6.34 -0.01
C GLU A 123 -11.36 5.06 -0.45
N THR A 124 -10.62 3.96 -0.55
CA THR A 124 -11.15 2.66 -1.02
C THR A 124 -10.84 1.53 -0.05
N ILE A 125 -11.62 0.45 -0.12
CA ILE A 125 -11.34 -0.77 0.65
C ILE A 125 -9.97 -1.36 0.31
N HIS A 126 -9.49 -1.18 -0.92
CA HIS A 126 -8.19 -1.66 -1.39
C HIS A 126 -7.01 -0.93 -0.74
N GLU A 127 -7.11 0.39 -0.58
CA GLU A 127 -6.12 1.17 0.16
C GLU A 127 -6.05 0.76 1.63
N TYR A 128 -7.22 0.58 2.25
CA TYR A 128 -7.32 0.05 3.61
C TYR A 128 -6.66 -1.33 3.73
N LEU A 129 -6.99 -2.27 2.83
CA LEU A 129 -6.39 -3.61 2.79
C LEU A 129 -4.88 -3.55 2.62
N THR A 130 -4.39 -2.68 1.72
CA THR A 130 -2.95 -2.51 1.48
C THR A 130 -2.22 -2.09 2.75
N LYS A 131 -2.77 -1.09 3.46
CA LYS A 131 -2.19 -0.64 4.71
C LYS A 131 -2.31 -1.67 5.83
N PHE A 132 -3.45 -2.37 5.92
CA PHE A 132 -3.67 -3.46 6.87
C PHE A 132 -2.63 -4.56 6.67
N ASN A 133 -2.45 -5.04 5.44
CA ASN A 133 -1.45 -6.06 5.10
C ASN A 133 -0.02 -5.61 5.41
N LYS A 134 0.30 -4.34 5.18
CA LYS A 134 1.61 -3.78 5.56
C LYS A 134 1.84 -3.86 7.07
N LEU A 135 0.86 -3.45 7.88
CA LEU A 135 0.95 -3.51 9.34
C LEU A 135 0.98 -4.95 9.87
N THR A 136 0.22 -5.86 9.25
CA THR A 136 0.27 -7.31 9.55
C THR A 136 1.67 -7.87 9.32
N LYS A 137 2.27 -7.58 8.17
CA LYS A 137 3.64 -8.01 7.87
C LYS A 137 4.64 -7.45 8.88
N GLN A 138 4.56 -6.16 9.22
CA GLN A 138 5.43 -5.54 10.24
C GLN A 138 5.27 -6.20 11.62
N THR A 139 4.03 -6.49 12.01
CA THR A 139 3.74 -7.15 13.29
C THR A 139 4.30 -8.57 13.31
N ASN A 140 4.08 -9.35 12.25
CA ASN A 140 4.58 -10.72 12.13
C ASN A 140 6.11 -10.81 11.97
N MET A 141 6.78 -9.75 11.50
CA MET A 141 8.25 -9.70 11.47
C MET A 141 8.88 -9.64 12.86
N CYS A 142 8.13 -9.20 13.88
CA CYS A 142 8.58 -9.18 15.27
C CYS A 142 8.42 -10.55 15.98
N LEU A 143 7.79 -11.53 15.31
CA LEU A 143 7.40 -12.80 15.89
C LEU A 143 8.10 -13.96 15.19
N LYS A 144 8.27 -15.07 15.93
CA LYS A 144 8.70 -16.34 15.33
C LYS A 144 7.58 -16.90 14.44
N PRO A 145 7.91 -17.72 13.42
CA PRO A 145 6.92 -18.31 12.52
C PRO A 145 5.75 -19.02 13.24
N SER A 146 6.01 -19.70 14.36
CA SER A 146 5.00 -20.41 15.15
C SER A 146 4.03 -19.50 15.91
N GLU A 147 4.41 -18.24 16.12
CA GLU A 147 3.69 -17.26 16.93
C GLU A 147 2.99 -16.20 16.08
N GLN A 148 3.23 -16.18 14.78
CA GLN A 148 2.62 -15.22 13.85
C GLN A 148 1.10 -15.20 13.94
N LEU A 149 0.53 -14.00 13.77
CA LEU A 149 -0.90 -13.77 13.82
C LEU A 149 -1.62 -14.67 12.80
N ARG A 150 -2.61 -15.41 13.30
CA ARG A 150 -3.38 -16.35 12.48
C ARG A 150 -4.51 -15.62 11.75
N GLU A 151 -5.00 -16.24 10.69
CA GLU A 151 -6.09 -15.70 9.87
C GLU A 151 -7.31 -15.28 10.71
N ARG A 152 -7.68 -16.06 11.73
CA ARG A 152 -8.80 -15.72 12.63
C ARG A 152 -8.60 -14.40 13.37
N GLU A 153 -7.38 -14.11 13.82
CA GLU A 153 -7.06 -12.87 14.53
C GLU A 153 -7.06 -11.69 13.55
N LEU A 154 -6.46 -11.89 12.38
CA LEU A 154 -6.43 -10.90 11.31
C LEU A 154 -7.84 -10.55 10.82
N PHE A 155 -8.70 -11.56 10.66
CA PHE A 155 -10.11 -11.37 10.32
C PHE A 155 -10.82 -10.49 11.35
N LYS A 156 -10.64 -10.77 12.64
CA LYS A 156 -11.21 -9.96 13.72
C LYS A 156 -10.72 -8.52 13.64
N TYR A 157 -9.41 -8.31 13.51
CA TYR A 157 -8.84 -6.96 13.44
C TYR A 157 -9.34 -6.20 12.21
N PHE A 158 -9.35 -6.86 11.04
CA PHE A 158 -9.85 -6.28 9.80
C PHE A 158 -11.30 -5.83 9.93
N LEU A 159 -12.17 -6.71 10.44
CA LEU A 159 -13.60 -6.43 10.66
C LEU A 159 -13.81 -5.25 11.62
N THR A 160 -13.07 -5.22 12.74
CA THR A 160 -13.17 -4.10 13.72
C THR A 160 -12.69 -2.75 13.19
N GLY A 161 -11.86 -2.76 12.14
CA GLY A 161 -11.42 -1.55 11.46
C GLY A 161 -12.37 -1.06 10.36
N LEU A 162 -13.30 -1.88 9.88
CA LEU A 162 -14.30 -1.47 8.89
C LEU A 162 -15.26 -0.40 9.43
N SER A 163 -15.85 0.37 8.51
CA SER A 163 -16.92 1.30 8.88
C SER A 163 -18.16 0.55 9.41
N PRO A 164 -18.98 1.15 10.29
CA PRO A 164 -20.19 0.48 10.80
C PRO A 164 -21.13 -0.03 9.70
N ARG A 165 -21.25 0.74 8.61
CA ARG A 165 -22.01 0.35 7.41
C ARG A 165 -21.49 -0.96 6.81
N ASN A 166 -20.19 -1.05 6.60
CA ASN A 166 -19.57 -2.23 5.99
C ASN A 166 -19.54 -3.42 6.94
N GLN A 167 -19.38 -3.19 8.25
CA GLN A 167 -19.54 -4.25 9.25
C GLN A 167 -20.93 -4.89 9.19
N SER A 168 -22.00 -4.08 9.05
CA SER A 168 -23.36 -4.60 8.90
C SER A 168 -23.51 -5.43 7.62
N ILE A 169 -22.91 -5.02 6.51
CA ILE A 169 -22.92 -5.78 5.25
C ILE A 169 -22.28 -7.16 5.45
N VAL A 170 -21.11 -7.19 6.08
CA VAL A 170 -20.36 -8.43 6.36
C VAL A 170 -21.18 -9.40 7.20
N VAL A 171 -21.77 -8.91 8.30
CA VAL A 171 -22.58 -9.74 9.21
C VAL A 171 -23.84 -10.26 8.52
N ASN A 172 -24.57 -9.39 7.81
CA ASN A 172 -25.84 -9.76 7.17
C ASN A 172 -25.65 -10.75 6.01
N GLN A 173 -24.49 -10.72 5.35
CA GLN A 173 -24.17 -11.61 4.23
C GLN A 173 -23.35 -12.82 4.66
N GLY A 174 -22.99 -12.92 5.94
CA GLY A 174 -22.27 -14.07 6.50
C GLY A 174 -20.88 -14.28 5.89
N LEU A 175 -20.17 -13.20 5.50
CA LEU A 175 -18.85 -13.29 4.88
C LEU A 175 -17.81 -13.76 5.91
N ARG A 176 -16.94 -14.71 5.52
CA ARG A 176 -16.05 -15.46 6.42
C ARG A 176 -14.58 -15.26 6.14
N THR A 177 -14.21 -14.67 5.01
CA THR A 177 -12.81 -14.35 4.69
C THR A 177 -12.62 -12.86 4.44
N ILE A 178 -11.40 -12.35 4.64
CA ILE A 178 -11.07 -10.95 4.32
C ILE A 178 -11.27 -10.69 2.82
N GLU A 179 -10.94 -11.66 1.97
CA GLU A 179 -11.11 -11.58 0.51
C GLU A 179 -12.58 -11.38 0.12
N GLU A 180 -13.50 -12.19 0.69
CA GLU A 180 -14.94 -12.03 0.47
C GLU A 180 -15.44 -10.65 0.87
N MET A 181 -14.98 -10.12 2.01
CA MET A 181 -15.35 -8.76 2.45
C MET A 181 -14.87 -7.70 1.47
N VAL A 182 -13.60 -7.77 1.07
CA VAL A 182 -12.98 -6.79 0.18
C VAL A 182 -13.70 -6.79 -1.17
N ASN A 183 -13.89 -7.96 -1.77
CA ASN A 183 -14.59 -8.08 -3.06
C ASN A 183 -16.01 -7.53 -2.96
N LYS A 184 -16.73 -7.82 -1.87
CA LYS A 184 -18.10 -7.33 -1.72
C LYS A 184 -18.17 -5.81 -1.55
N ILE A 185 -17.31 -5.25 -0.70
CA ILE A 185 -17.28 -3.81 -0.43
C ILE A 185 -16.82 -3.06 -1.68
N GLN A 186 -15.81 -3.57 -2.39
CA GLN A 186 -15.34 -2.98 -3.64
C GLN A 186 -16.45 -2.91 -4.69
N ASN A 187 -17.21 -3.99 -4.87
CA ASN A 187 -18.35 -3.99 -5.79
C ASN A 187 -19.38 -2.89 -5.42
N ILE A 188 -19.59 -2.64 -4.13
CA ILE A 188 -20.48 -1.57 -3.67
C ILE A 188 -19.87 -0.19 -3.98
N GLU A 189 -18.58 0.03 -3.68
CA GLU A 189 -17.87 1.27 -3.99
C GLU A 189 -17.93 1.60 -5.50
N GLU A 190 -17.77 0.59 -6.37
CA GLU A 190 -17.87 0.74 -7.82
C GLU A 190 -19.28 1.10 -8.29
N LEU A 191 -20.32 0.45 -7.73
CA LEU A 191 -21.71 0.76 -8.03
C LEU A 191 -22.08 2.19 -7.61
N GLU A 192 -21.63 2.62 -6.42
CA GLU A 192 -21.85 3.98 -5.93
C GLU A 192 -21.22 5.03 -6.85
N LYS A 193 -20.00 4.77 -7.32
CA LYS A 193 -19.32 5.63 -8.28
C LYS A 193 -20.08 5.73 -9.60
N GLN A 194 -20.62 4.61 -10.10
CA GLN A 194 -21.46 4.61 -11.31
C GLN A 194 -22.75 5.42 -11.12
N MET A 195 -23.44 5.25 -9.99
CA MET A 195 -24.67 5.99 -9.67
C MET A 195 -24.42 7.50 -9.55
N MET A 196 -23.33 7.92 -8.90
CA MET A 196 -22.98 9.34 -8.81
C MET A 196 -22.73 9.96 -10.19
N ASN A 197 -22.02 9.25 -11.07
CA ASN A 197 -21.74 9.71 -12.42
C ASN A 197 -23.01 9.87 -13.27
N LEU A 198 -24.00 8.99 -13.11
CA LEU A 198 -25.29 9.10 -13.79
C LEU A 198 -26.07 10.32 -13.31
N ASN A 199 -26.15 10.53 -12.00
CA ASN A 199 -26.84 11.68 -11.42
C ASN A 199 -26.23 13.02 -11.90
N PHE A 200 -24.90 13.08 -12.03
CA PHE A 200 -24.23 14.28 -12.53
C PHE A 200 -24.58 14.58 -13.98
N LYS A 201 -24.58 13.55 -14.84
CA LYS A 201 -25.00 13.69 -16.25
C LYS A 201 -26.46 14.13 -16.38
N GLU A 202 -27.34 13.62 -15.53
CA GLU A 202 -28.76 14.04 -15.51
C GLU A 202 -28.90 15.52 -15.12
N GLN A 203 -28.14 15.99 -14.12
CA GLN A 203 -28.14 17.40 -13.72
C GLN A 203 -27.60 18.32 -14.82
N GLU A 204 -26.56 17.93 -15.55
CA GLU A 204 -26.05 18.68 -16.70
C GLU A 204 -27.11 18.80 -17.81
N VAL A 205 -27.83 17.71 -18.09
CA VAL A 205 -28.92 17.71 -19.07
C VAL A 205 -30.08 18.61 -18.64
N ILE A 206 -30.46 18.59 -17.36
CA ILE A 206 -31.50 19.48 -16.81
C ILE A 206 -31.07 20.94 -16.94
N SER A 207 -29.85 21.28 -16.51
CA SER A 207 -29.28 22.62 -16.62
C SER A 207 -29.20 23.12 -18.07
N ALA A 208 -28.78 22.25 -19.00
CA ALA A 208 -28.73 22.57 -20.43
C ALA A 208 -30.13 22.84 -21.02
N LYS A 209 -31.13 22.04 -20.64
CA LYS A 209 -32.53 22.27 -21.04
C LYS A 209 -33.08 23.58 -20.49
N GLU A 210 -32.81 23.91 -19.24
CA GLU A 210 -33.22 25.19 -18.64
C GLU A 210 -32.56 26.39 -19.34
N LYS A 211 -31.29 26.29 -19.69
CA LYS A 211 -30.56 27.33 -20.44
C LYS A 211 -31.14 27.52 -21.85
N TYR A 212 -31.52 26.43 -22.52
CA TYR A 212 -32.17 26.48 -23.83
C TYR A 212 -33.56 27.10 -23.75
N CYS A 213 -34.39 26.71 -22.77
CA CYS A 213 -35.72 27.27 -22.55
C CYS A 213 -35.70 28.77 -22.20
N LYS A 214 -34.71 29.23 -21.41
CA LYS A 214 -34.52 30.67 -21.14
C LYS A 214 -34.13 31.44 -22.41
N LYS A 215 -33.30 30.85 -23.27
CA LYS A 215 -32.91 31.45 -24.55
C LYS A 215 -34.10 31.54 -25.50
N THR A 216 -34.94 30.51 -25.63
CA THR A 216 -36.10 30.54 -26.54
C THR A 216 -37.23 31.46 -26.07
N TRP A 217 -37.40 31.68 -24.77
CA TRP A 217 -38.32 32.69 -24.22
C TRP A 217 -37.89 34.12 -24.56
N THR A 218 -36.59 34.42 -24.52
CA THR A 218 -36.11 35.76 -24.89
C THR A 218 -36.36 36.10 -26.36
N TRP A 219 -36.24 35.14 -27.29
CA TRP A 219 -36.54 35.38 -28.72
C TRP A 219 -38.04 35.56 -28.99
N LYS A 220 -38.92 34.75 -28.38
CA LYS A 220 -40.38 34.89 -28.55
C LYS A 220 -40.98 36.17 -27.96
N SER A 221 -40.33 36.78 -26.96
CA SER A 221 -40.77 38.08 -26.42
C SER A 221 -40.45 39.27 -27.34
N TRP A 222 -39.53 39.11 -28.29
CA TRP A 222 -39.20 40.16 -29.27
C TRP A 222 -40.10 40.10 -30.52
N ASP A 223 -40.66 38.94 -30.85
CA ASP A 223 -41.55 38.78 -32.03
C ASP A 223 -43.01 39.19 -31.77
N PHE A 224 -43.43 39.35 -30.51
CA PHE A 224 -44.78 39.86 -30.17
C PHE A 224 -44.87 41.38 -30.01
N GLY A 225 -43.77 42.11 -30.20
CA GLY A 225 -43.71 43.58 -30.08
C GLY A 225 -43.80 44.37 -31.40
N LEU A 226 -43.99 43.71 -32.55
CA LEU A 226 -43.91 44.34 -33.88
C LEU A 226 -45.24 44.39 -34.66
N PHE A 227 -46.36 44.19 -33.99
CA PHE A 227 -47.70 44.33 -34.57
C PHE A 227 -48.57 45.28 -33.73
N LEU A 228 -48.16 46.53 -33.58
CA LEU A 228 -49.01 47.64 -33.13
C LEU A 228 -48.34 48.97 -33.54
N LEU A 229 -48.41 49.31 -34.82
CA LEU A 229 -48.29 50.66 -35.36
C LEU A 229 -49.08 50.75 -36.67
#